data_AF-I1QWU0-F1
#
_entry.id   AF-I1QWU0-F1
#
_cell.length_a   1.000
_cell.length_b   1.000
_cell.length_c   1.000
_cell.angle_alpha   90.00
_cell.angle_beta   90.00
_cell.angle_gamma   90.00
#
_symmetry.space_group_name_H-M   'P 1'
#
loop_
_entity.id
_entity.type
_entity.pdbx_description
1 polymer ?
#
loop_
_entity_poly.entity_id
_entity_poly.type
_entity_poly.pdbx_seq_one_letter_code
_entity_poly.pdbx_strand_id
1 'polypeptide(L)'
;MAEVRKYGLPNQPPDISQILLEAQNRWLRPTEICHILSNYKKFSIAPEPPNRPASGSLFLFDRKILRYFRKDGHNWRKKKDGKTVKEAHEKLKVGSVDVLHCYYAHGEENENFQRRTYWLLEEGFMNIVLVHYLEVK
;
A
#
# COMPACT_ATOMS: atom_id res chain seq x y z
N MET A 1 24.58 2.62 12.86
CA MET A 1 24.10 2.66 11.46
C MET A 1 23.45 1.31 11.20
N ALA A 2 22.13 1.22 11.14
CA ALA A 2 21.41 -0.06 11.20
C ALA A 2 21.38 -0.77 9.83
N GLU A 3 21.78 -2.04 9.84
CA GLU A 3 21.94 -2.94 8.69
C GLU A 3 20.63 -3.20 7.93
N VAL A 4 20.55 -2.64 6.72
CA VAL A 4 19.52 -2.92 5.72
C VAL A 4 19.90 -4.18 4.93
N ARG A 5 19.88 -5.35 5.59
CA ARG A 5 20.08 -6.65 4.92
C ARG A 5 19.25 -7.74 5.59
N LYS A 6 17.92 -7.76 5.35
CA LYS A 6 17.07 -8.88 5.82
C LYS A 6 16.21 -9.55 4.77
N TYR A 7 16.16 -9.03 3.54
CA TYR A 7 15.43 -9.68 2.45
C TYR A 7 16.40 -9.99 1.32
N GLY A 8 17.06 -11.15 1.40
CA GLY A 8 18.03 -11.60 0.40
C GLY A 8 17.38 -11.81 -0.96
N LEU A 9 17.85 -11.09 -1.98
CA LEU A 9 17.60 -11.39 -3.38
C LEU A 9 18.89 -11.14 -4.20
N PRO A 10 19.19 -11.94 -5.25
CA PRO A 10 20.45 -11.88 -5.99
C PRO A 10 20.56 -10.74 -7.02
N ASN A 11 19.55 -9.89 -7.15
CA ASN A 11 19.56 -8.73 -8.04
C ASN A 11 19.25 -7.48 -7.22
N GLN A 12 19.96 -6.37 -7.47
CA GLN A 12 19.62 -5.08 -6.87
C GLN A 12 18.11 -4.85 -6.97
N PRO A 13 17.44 -4.41 -5.89
CA PRO A 13 16.04 -4.02 -5.99
C PRO A 13 15.91 -2.98 -7.11
N PRO A 14 14.87 -3.08 -7.97
CA PRO A 14 14.68 -2.15 -9.07
C PRO A 14 14.69 -0.71 -8.54
N ASP A 15 15.21 0.22 -9.35
CA ASP A 15 15.30 1.63 -8.98
C ASP A 15 13.93 2.15 -8.53
N ILE A 16 13.91 2.99 -7.48
CA ILE A 16 12.66 3.52 -6.92
C ILE A 16 11.81 4.19 -8.01
N SER A 17 12.44 4.89 -8.95
CA SER A 17 11.73 5.55 -10.05
C SER A 17 11.04 4.54 -10.97
N GLN A 18 11.67 3.39 -11.23
CA GLN A 18 11.06 2.30 -11.98
C GLN A 18 9.88 1.69 -11.22
N ILE A 19 10.01 1.47 -9.90
CA ILE A 19 8.90 0.96 -9.08
C ILE A 19 7.69 1.91 -9.16
N LEU A 20 7.92 3.23 -9.06
CA LEU A 20 6.85 4.23 -9.16
C LEU A 20 6.20 4.28 -10.55
N LEU A 21 6.97 4.04 -11.62
CA LEU A 21 6.45 3.94 -12.98
C LEU A 21 5.58 2.68 -13.16
N GLU A 22 6.05 1.55 -12.65
CA GLU A 22 5.32 0.27 -12.70
C GLU A 22 4.00 0.35 -11.91
N ALA A 23 3.99 1.06 -10.78
CA ALA A 23 2.80 1.27 -9.96
C ALA A 23 1.66 1.97 -10.71
N GLN A 24 1.95 2.71 -11.78
CA GLN A 24 0.93 3.37 -12.60
C GLN A 24 0.09 2.37 -13.40
N ASN A 25 0.66 1.20 -13.70
CA ASN A 25 0.10 0.25 -14.67
C ASN A 25 -0.23 -1.12 -14.08
N ARG A 26 0.33 -1.47 -12.92
CA ARG A 26 0.09 -2.75 -12.26
C ARG A 26 0.23 -2.65 -10.75
N TRP A 27 -0.27 -3.67 -10.05
CA TRP A 27 0.03 -3.87 -8.64
C TRP A 27 1.52 -4.14 -8.44
N LEU A 28 2.07 -3.52 -7.40
CA LEU A 28 3.44 -3.78 -6.97
C LEU A 28 3.58 -5.17 -6.35
N ARG A 29 4.73 -5.81 -6.58
CA ARG A 29 5.11 -7.08 -5.98
C ARG A 29 5.44 -6.88 -4.51
N PRO A 30 5.27 -7.92 -3.65
CA PRO A 30 5.61 -7.81 -2.22
C PRO A 30 7.03 -7.28 -1.97
N THR A 31 8.01 -7.67 -2.78
CA THR A 31 9.40 -7.22 -2.68
C THR A 31 9.57 -5.72 -2.95
N GLU A 32 8.84 -5.19 -3.93
CA GLU A 32 8.83 -3.76 -4.27
C GLU A 32 8.17 -2.93 -3.16
N ILE A 33 7.05 -3.43 -2.61
CA ILE A 33 6.34 -2.82 -1.49
C ILE A 33 7.24 -2.78 -0.24
N CYS A 34 7.90 -3.89 0.10
CA CYS A 34 8.87 -3.93 1.19
C CYS A 34 10.00 -2.93 0.96
N HIS A 35 10.51 -2.81 -0.27
CA HIS A 35 11.57 -1.86 -0.59
C HIS A 35 11.14 -0.41 -0.30
N ILE A 36 9.93 -0.01 -0.71
CA ILE A 36 9.36 1.32 -0.41
C ILE A 36 9.21 1.51 1.11
N LEU A 37 8.54 0.57 1.79
CA LEU A 37 8.22 0.69 3.21
C LEU A 37 9.48 0.73 4.09
N SER A 38 10.50 -0.08 3.81
CA SER A 38 11.77 -0.05 4.55
C SER A 38 12.60 1.21 4.28
N ASN A 39 12.36 1.88 3.15
CA ASN A 39 13.02 3.13 2.76
C ASN A 39 12.12 4.36 2.89
N TYR A 40 11.02 4.28 3.66
CA TYR A 40 9.98 5.33 3.70
C TYR A 40 10.52 6.75 3.96
N LYS A 41 11.63 6.88 4.68
CA LYS A 41 12.29 8.17 4.96
C LYS A 41 12.82 8.89 3.72
N LYS A 42 12.97 8.18 2.59
CA LYS A 42 13.34 8.74 1.29
C LYS A 42 12.15 9.28 0.51
N PHE A 43 10.94 9.07 1.02
CA PHE A 43 9.70 9.47 0.39
C PHE A 43 8.98 10.52 1.24
N SER A 44 8.11 11.29 0.59
CA SER A 44 7.23 12.19 1.31
C SER A 44 6.11 11.40 1.99
N ILE A 45 5.87 11.69 3.27
CA ILE A 45 4.71 11.18 4.01
C ILE A 45 3.59 12.19 3.82
N ALA A 46 2.47 11.74 3.26
CA ALA A 46 1.32 12.58 3.01
C ALA A 46 0.72 13.07 4.34
N PRO A 47 0.57 14.40 4.53
CA PRO A 47 0.09 14.97 5.79
C PRO A 47 -1.44 14.85 5.95
N GLU A 48 -2.16 14.61 4.84
CA GLU A 48 -3.61 14.53 4.78
C GLU A 48 -4.08 13.44 3.80
N PRO A 49 -5.33 12.95 3.93
CA PRO A 49 -5.88 11.99 2.99
C PRO A 49 -6.05 12.62 1.59
N PRO A 50 -5.74 11.91 0.50
CA PRO A 50 -5.97 12.41 -0.85
C PRO A 50 -7.47 12.53 -1.13
N ASN A 51 -7.86 13.41 -2.04
CA ASN A 51 -9.26 13.50 -2.49
C ASN A 51 -9.44 12.84 -3.85
N ARG A 52 -10.13 11.71 -3.89
CA ARG A 52 -10.41 10.89 -5.08
C ARG A 52 -9.16 10.67 -5.95
N PRO A 53 -8.09 10.07 -5.41
CA PRO A 53 -6.87 9.82 -6.17
C PRO A 53 -7.15 8.96 -7.40
N ALA A 54 -6.47 9.27 -8.51
CA ALA A 54 -6.59 8.55 -9.77
C ALA A 54 -5.93 7.16 -9.72
N SER A 55 -6.27 6.31 -10.69
CA SER A 55 -5.57 5.04 -10.92
C SER A 55 -4.06 5.27 -11.06
N GLY A 56 -3.25 4.37 -10.51
CA GLY A 56 -1.79 4.45 -10.52
C GLY A 56 -1.17 5.25 -9.39
N SER A 57 -1.99 5.89 -8.54
CA SER A 57 -1.48 6.75 -7.46
C SER A 57 -0.98 5.95 -6.25
N LEU A 58 0.10 6.42 -5.64
CA LEU A 58 0.70 5.88 -4.42
C LEU A 58 0.86 6.97 -3.35
N PHE A 59 0.56 6.60 -2.10
CA PHE A 59 0.74 7.48 -0.95
C PHE A 59 1.31 6.73 0.24
N LEU A 60 2.26 7.36 0.94
CA LEU A 60 2.73 6.89 2.24
C LEU A 60 2.11 7.73 3.35
N PHE A 61 1.68 7.06 4.42
CA PHE A 61 1.14 7.70 5.61
C PHE A 61 1.82 7.16 6.86
N ASP A 62 1.95 8.02 7.88
CA ASP A 62 2.13 7.56 9.25
C ASP A 62 0.76 7.50 9.92
N ARG A 63 0.24 6.30 10.15
CA ARG A 63 -1.09 6.10 10.75
C ARG A 63 -1.18 6.52 12.21
N LYS A 64 -0.05 6.75 12.90
CA LYS A 64 -0.04 7.35 14.25
C LYS A 64 -0.35 8.84 14.19
N ILE A 65 0.07 9.52 13.10
CA ILE A 65 -0.17 10.94 12.87
C ILE A 65 -1.53 11.14 12.20
N LEU A 66 -1.81 10.38 11.13
CA LEU A 66 -3.03 10.49 10.33
C LEU A 66 -3.85 9.20 10.40
N ARG A 67 -4.65 9.04 11.46
CA ARG A 67 -5.51 7.85 11.67
C ARG A 67 -6.54 7.64 10.56
N TYR A 68 -7.03 8.72 9.94
CA TYR A 68 -8.12 8.70 8.96
C TYR A 68 -7.65 8.81 7.50
N PHE A 69 -6.43 8.33 7.19
CA PHE A 69 -5.85 8.35 5.84
C PHE A 69 -6.71 7.70 4.74
N ARG A 70 -7.68 6.85 5.11
CA ARG A 70 -8.64 6.20 4.20
C ARG A 70 -9.87 7.05 3.86
N LYS A 71 -10.02 8.26 4.42
CA LYS A 71 -11.07 9.22 4.03
C LYS A 71 -10.71 9.88 2.70
N ASP A 72 -10.62 9.05 1.67
CA ASP A 72 -10.03 9.40 0.38
C ASP A 72 -11.05 9.88 -0.67
N GLY A 73 -12.29 10.16 -0.26
CA GLY A 73 -13.36 10.66 -1.13
C GLY A 73 -13.93 9.65 -2.13
N HIS A 74 -13.40 8.43 -2.20
CA HIS A 74 -13.98 7.35 -2.99
C HIS A 74 -15.11 6.65 -2.23
N ASN A 75 -16.13 6.21 -2.96
CA ASN A 75 -17.15 5.32 -2.43
C ASN A 75 -16.66 3.88 -2.59
N TRP A 76 -16.41 3.23 -1.46
CA TRP A 76 -15.97 1.84 -1.42
C TRP A 76 -17.14 0.94 -1.12
N ARG A 77 -17.17 -0.23 -1.76
CA ARG A 77 -18.21 -1.25 -1.55
C ARG A 77 -18.37 -1.53 -0.07
N LYS A 78 -19.61 -1.47 0.42
CA LYS A 78 -19.93 -1.69 1.84
C LYS A 78 -20.38 -3.12 2.10
N LYS A 79 -20.33 -3.52 3.36
CA LYS A 79 -20.93 -4.76 3.87
C LYS A 79 -22.47 -4.64 3.78
N LYS A 80 -23.17 -5.75 4.05
CA LYS A 80 -24.64 -5.80 4.04
C LYS A 80 -25.30 -4.77 4.97
N ASP A 81 -24.58 -4.30 5.98
CA ASP A 81 -25.03 -3.26 6.91
C ASP A 81 -25.10 -1.85 6.29
N GLY A 82 -24.55 -1.65 5.08
CA GLY A 82 -24.49 -0.35 4.39
C GLY A 82 -23.60 0.70 5.06
N LYS A 83 -22.86 0.34 6.12
CA LYS A 83 -22.06 1.27 6.94
C LYS A 83 -20.57 0.97 6.84
N THR A 84 -20.20 -0.31 6.89
CA THR A 84 -18.80 -0.72 6.99
C THR A 84 -18.25 -0.99 5.60
N VAL A 85 -17.08 -0.46 5.25
CA VAL A 85 -16.39 -0.85 3.99
C VAL A 85 -16.07 -2.34 4.02
N LYS A 86 -16.34 -3.02 2.91
CA LYS A 86 -16.00 -4.43 2.71
C LYS A 86 -14.52 -4.53 2.34
N GLU A 87 -13.67 -4.54 3.35
CA GLU A 87 -12.23 -4.78 3.19
C GLU A 87 -11.90 -6.27 3.39
N ALA A 88 -11.15 -6.86 2.45
CA ALA A 88 -10.54 -8.18 2.62
C ALA A 88 -9.11 -8.02 3.16
N HIS A 89 -8.71 -8.88 4.09
CA HIS A 89 -7.39 -8.78 4.74
C HIS A 89 -6.57 -10.03 4.42
N GLU A 90 -5.35 -9.83 3.94
CA GLU A 90 -4.41 -10.89 3.59
C GLU A 90 -3.02 -10.58 4.19
N LYS A 91 -2.20 -11.63 4.33
CA LYS A 91 -0.76 -11.48 4.56
C LYS A 91 0.00 -11.88 3.29
N LEU A 92 0.91 -11.03 2.84
CA LEU A 92 1.72 -11.30 1.65
C LEU A 92 3.11 -11.80 2.04
N LYS A 93 3.61 -12.74 1.24
CA LYS A 93 4.90 -13.38 1.43
C LYS A 93 6.00 -12.77 0.56
N VAL A 94 7.21 -12.73 1.09
CA VAL A 94 8.45 -12.58 0.31
C VAL A 94 9.24 -13.87 0.50
N GLY A 95 9.47 -14.60 -0.59
CA GLY A 95 9.88 -15.99 -0.50
C GLY A 95 8.80 -16.83 0.17
N SER A 96 9.13 -17.50 1.27
CA SER A 96 8.22 -18.37 2.03
C SER A 96 7.65 -17.72 3.31
N VAL A 97 8.04 -16.49 3.62
CA VAL A 97 7.76 -15.83 4.91
C VAL A 97 6.73 -14.71 4.73
N ASP A 98 5.72 -14.67 5.59
CA ASP A 98 4.77 -13.56 5.67
C ASP A 98 5.49 -12.29 6.13
N VAL A 99 5.38 -11.21 5.37
CA VAL A 99 6.09 -9.94 5.66
C VAL A 99 5.20 -8.72 5.67
N LEU A 100 4.05 -8.75 4.99
CA LEU A 100 3.17 -7.60 4.82
C LEU A 100 1.74 -7.95 5.24
N HIS A 101 1.05 -7.02 5.84
CA HIS A 101 -0.41 -6.96 5.78
C HIS A 101 -0.84 -6.31 4.46
N CYS A 102 -1.90 -6.80 3.84
CA CYS A 102 -2.53 -6.20 2.67
C CYS A 102 -4.05 -6.17 2.83
N TYR A 103 -4.64 -4.97 2.77
CA TYR A 103 -6.09 -4.78 2.83
C TYR A 103 -6.60 -4.34 1.46
N TYR A 104 -7.64 -5.01 0.95
CA TYR A 104 -8.22 -4.79 -0.36
C TYR A 104 -9.61 -4.17 -0.23
N ALA A 105 -9.85 -3.06 -0.93
CA ALA A 105 -11.15 -2.46 -1.10
C ALA A 105 -11.48 -2.30 -2.59
N HIS A 106 -12.74 -2.50 -2.96
CA HIS A 106 -13.26 -2.33 -4.31
C HIS A 106 -14.22 -1.14 -4.35
N GLY A 107 -14.18 -0.35 -5.42
CA GLY A 107 -15.11 0.75 -5.65
C GLY A 107 -16.56 0.26 -5.64
N GLU A 108 -17.46 1.12 -5.16
CA GLU A 108 -18.89 0.84 -5.15
C GLU A 108 -19.48 0.95 -6.57
N GLU A 109 -19.14 2.02 -7.29
CA GLU A 109 -19.63 2.26 -8.65
C GLU A 109 -18.80 1.53 -9.72
N ASN A 110 -17.49 1.39 -9.49
CA ASN A 110 -16.57 0.71 -10.39
C ASN A 110 -15.80 -0.39 -9.63
N GLU A 111 -16.21 -1.65 -9.79
CA GLU A 111 -15.57 -2.78 -9.10
C GLU A 111 -14.11 -3.02 -9.55
N ASN A 112 -13.74 -2.52 -10.73
CA ASN A 112 -12.39 -2.56 -11.27
C ASN A 112 -11.47 -1.54 -10.60
N PHE A 113 -12.02 -0.44 -10.08
CA PHE A 113 -11.25 0.51 -9.30
C PHE A 113 -11.04 -0.02 -7.88
N GLN A 114 -9.78 -0.17 -7.49
CA GLN A 114 -9.42 -0.85 -6.26
C GLN A 114 -8.39 -0.04 -5.47
N ARG A 115 -8.40 -0.24 -4.16
CA ARG A 115 -7.38 0.27 -3.24
C ARG A 115 -6.75 -0.89 -2.49
N ARG A 116 -5.42 -0.95 -2.51
CA ARG A 116 -4.64 -1.85 -1.67
C ARG A 116 -3.85 -1.04 -0.65
N THR A 117 -3.98 -1.41 0.62
CA THR A 117 -3.26 -0.79 1.73
C THR A 117 -2.27 -1.80 2.31
N TYR A 118 -1.00 -1.43 2.42
CA TYR A 118 0.09 -2.28 2.87
C TYR A 118 0.82 -1.70 4.07
N TRP A 119 1.27 -2.55 4.99
CA TRP A 119 2.28 -2.22 6.00
C TRP A 119 3.06 -3.47 6.40
N LEU A 120 4.29 -3.28 6.86
CA LEU A 120 5.15 -4.37 7.32
C LEU A 120 4.59 -5.00 8.61
N LEU A 121 4.76 -6.33 8.73
CA LEU A 121 4.50 -7.06 9.98
C LEU A 121 5.54 -6.75 11.07
N GLU A 122 6.71 -6.24 10.67
CA GLU A 122 7.77 -5.84 11.59
C GLU A 122 7.33 -4.63 12.44
N GLU A 123 7.39 -4.78 13.77
CA GLU A 123 6.87 -3.81 14.75
C GLU A 123 7.39 -2.38 14.55
N GLY A 124 8.67 -2.24 14.20
CA GLY A 124 9.32 -0.95 13.99
C GLY A 124 8.78 -0.14 12.80
N PHE A 125 8.04 -0.77 11.88
CA PHE A 125 7.51 -0.13 10.68
C PHE A 125 5.98 -0.19 10.58
N MET A 126 5.30 -0.76 11.58
CA MET A 126 3.84 -0.98 11.52
C MET A 126 3.02 0.31 11.38
N ASN A 127 3.56 1.46 11.77
CA ASN A 127 2.87 2.74 11.62
C ASN A 127 2.94 3.32 10.20
N ILE A 128 3.93 2.90 9.41
CA ILE A 128 4.09 3.36 8.03
C ILE A 128 3.23 2.51 7.11
N VAL A 129 2.34 3.17 6.38
CA VAL A 129 1.35 2.54 5.53
C VAL A 129 1.52 3.05 4.10
N LEU A 130 1.60 2.14 3.15
CA LEU A 130 1.55 2.44 1.72
C LEU A 130 0.14 2.18 1.19
N VAL A 131 -0.47 3.15 0.53
CA VAL A 131 -1.75 3.01 -0.13
C VAL A 131 -1.56 3.14 -1.64
N HIS A 132 -2.10 2.18 -2.38
CA HIS A 132 -2.01 2.10 -3.83
C HIS A 132 -3.41 2.01 -4.43
N TYR A 133 -3.70 2.89 -5.38
CA TYR A 133 -4.94 2.94 -6.13
C TYR A 133 -4.68 2.44 -7.55
N LEU A 134 -5.51 1.53 -8.04
CA LEU A 134 -5.38 1.03 -9.40
C LEU A 134 -6.74 0.58 -9.94
N GLU A 135 -7.00 0.91 -11.19
CA GLU A 135 -8.08 0.34 -11.98
C GLU A 135 -7.56 -0.88 -12.74
N VAL A 136 -8.12 -2.05 -12.46
CA VAL A 136 -7.75 -3.30 -13.15
C VAL A 136 -8.60 -3.47 -14.41
N LYS A 137 -7.97 -3.81 -15.54
CA LYS A 137 -8.68 -4.10 -16.79
C LYS A 137 -9.28 -5.50 -16.79
#